data_AF-A0A969ZNE6-F1
#
_entry.id   AF-A0A969ZNE6-F1
#
_cell.length_a   1.000
_cell.length_b   1.000
_cell.length_c   1.000
_cell.angle_alpha   90.00
_cell.angle_beta   90.00
_cell.angle_gamma   90.00
#
_symmetry.space_group_name_H-M   'P 1'
#
loop_
_entity.id
_entity.type
_entity.pdbx_description
1 polymer ?
#
loop_
_entity_poly.entity_id
_entity_poly.type
_entity_poly.pdbx_seq_one_letter_code
_entity_poly.pdbx_strand_id
1 'polypeptide(L)'
;MYYDILIILIGILVIIITLYIILNKNKNDNDYTDKSDVNIIKYELEDFKKNLMEDILDIKNEIYEINMELNNLKDNIRVDNDLIISILEKNYEEKANAVSEIENFASTLNYNKFLKKNHDIIELYQANKNPEYIAKKLNKSIREVEMVLKLVKQ
;
A
#
# COMPACT_ATOMS: atom_id res chain seq x y z
N MET A 1 69.98 82.08 28.28
CA MET A 1 68.81 82.10 29.17
C MET A 1 67.48 82.15 28.42
N TYR A 2 67.18 83.18 27.62
CA TYR A 2 65.93 83.19 26.80
C TYR A 2 65.91 82.13 25.69
N TYR A 3 67.06 81.87 25.06
CA TYR A 3 67.18 80.84 24.01
C TYR A 3 66.92 79.42 24.54
N ASP A 4 67.38 79.12 25.75
CA ASP A 4 67.20 77.80 26.38
C ASP A 4 65.71 77.54 26.66
N ILE A 5 64.98 78.57 27.11
CA ILE A 5 63.53 78.52 27.33
C ILE A 5 62.78 78.31 26.00
N LEU A 6 63.21 78.99 24.93
CA LEU A 6 62.58 78.90 23.61
C LEU A 6 62.73 77.48 23.01
N ILE A 7 63.90 76.86 23.17
CA ILE A 7 64.15 75.48 22.74
C ILE A 7 63.24 74.48 23.48
N ILE A 8 63.10 74.64 24.81
CA ILE A 8 62.21 73.80 25.62
C ILE A 8 60.76 73.94 25.15
N LEU A 9 60.31 75.16 24.85
CA LEU A 9 58.94 75.44 24.42
C LEU A 9 58.63 74.82 23.06
N ILE A 10 59.57 74.87 22.11
CA ILE A 10 59.46 74.17 20.81
C ILE A 10 59.39 72.65 21.02
N GLY A 11 60.21 72.09 21.91
CA GLY A 11 60.19 70.66 22.23
C GLY A 11 58.84 70.18 22.75
N ILE A 12 58.23 70.93 23.67
CA ILE A 12 56.90 70.64 24.20
C ILE A 12 55.84 70.70 23.09
N LEU A 13 55.93 71.69 22.19
CA LEU A 13 55.00 71.87 21.09
C LEU A 13 55.06 70.69 20.09
N VAL A 14 56.25 70.19 19.78
CA VAL A 14 56.42 68.99 18.95
C VAL A 14 55.79 67.76 19.60
N ILE A 15 56.00 67.56 20.91
CA ILE A 15 55.39 66.44 21.65
C ILE A 15 53.86 66.52 21.58
N ILE A 16 53.27 67.70 21.78
CA ILE A 16 51.82 67.91 21.71
C ILE A 16 51.28 67.59 20.31
N ILE A 17 51.94 68.05 19.24
CA ILE A 17 51.54 67.77 17.86
C ILE A 17 51.60 66.26 17.56
N THR A 18 52.66 65.59 18.02
CA THR A 18 52.84 64.15 17.81
C THR A 18 51.74 63.36 18.54
N LEU A 19 51.44 63.75 19.79
CA LEU A 19 50.38 63.15 20.58
C LEU A 19 48.99 63.39 19.94
N TYR A 20 48.75 64.58 19.41
CA TYR A 20 47.52 64.93 18.71
C TYR A 20 47.31 64.08 17.46
N ILE A 21 48.35 63.89 16.64
CA ILE A 21 48.27 63.03 15.44
C ILE A 21 47.96 61.57 15.83
N ILE A 22 48.63 61.03 16.84
CA ILE A 22 48.41 59.65 17.29
C ILE A 22 46.98 59.46 17.82
N LEU A 23 46.50 60.38 18.66
CA LEU A 23 45.14 60.32 19.21
C LEU A 23 44.07 60.48 18.13
N ASN A 24 44.29 61.34 17.14
CA ASN A 24 43.32 61.56 16.06
C ASN A 24 43.31 60.39 15.07
N LYS A 25 44.47 59.79 14.76
CA LYS A 25 44.57 58.59 13.92
C LYS A 25 43.82 57.41 14.54
N ASN A 26 43.99 57.20 15.85
CA ASN A 26 43.32 56.11 16.57
C ASN A 26 41.79 56.29 16.68
N LYS A 27 41.26 57.51 16.50
CA LYS A 27 39.82 57.75 16.45
C LYS A 27 39.19 57.39 15.11
N ASN A 28 39.93 57.58 14.01
CA ASN A 28 39.40 57.34 12.66
C ASN A 28 39.54 55.88 12.19
N ASP A 29 40.53 55.13 12.70
CA ASP A 29 40.77 53.73 12.29
C ASP A 29 39.85 52.71 13.01
N ASN A 30 39.16 53.09 14.10
CA ASN A 30 38.39 52.14 14.93
C ASN A 30 36.88 52.08 14.65
N ASP A 31 36.33 52.89 13.73
CA ASP A 31 34.85 53.00 13.57
C ASP A 31 34.31 52.57 12.19
N TYR A 32 35.17 52.37 11.18
CA TYR A 32 34.71 52.18 9.80
C TYR A 32 34.85 50.76 9.24
N THR A 33 35.77 49.93 9.74
CA THR A 33 35.97 48.55 9.25
C THR A 33 35.03 47.56 9.94
N ASP A 34 34.96 47.60 11.27
CA ASP A 34 34.27 46.58 12.08
C ASP A 34 32.73 46.54 11.85
N LYS A 35 32.10 47.71 11.67
CA LYS A 35 30.65 47.78 11.39
C LYS A 35 30.28 47.31 9.99
N SER A 36 31.18 47.43 9.02
CA SER A 36 30.92 47.01 7.64
C SER A 36 30.98 45.48 7.51
N ASP A 37 31.98 44.86 8.13
CA ASP A 37 32.17 43.41 8.11
C ASP A 37 31.05 42.68 8.87
N VAL A 38 30.63 43.22 10.02
CA VAL A 38 29.49 42.66 10.79
C VAL A 38 28.18 42.71 10.01
N ASN A 39 27.94 43.78 9.25
CA ASN A 39 26.75 43.87 8.41
C ASN A 39 26.80 42.90 7.23
N ILE A 40 27.95 42.74 6.57
CA ILE A 40 28.15 41.76 5.49
C ILE A 40 27.88 40.34 5.98
N ILE A 41 28.49 39.95 7.11
CA ILE A 41 28.28 38.63 7.72
C ILE A 41 26.80 38.42 8.07
N LYS A 42 26.12 39.45 8.57
CA LYS A 42 24.69 39.36 8.89
C LYS A 42 23.84 39.12 7.63
N TYR A 43 24.14 39.80 6.52
CA TYR A 43 23.44 39.58 5.25
C TYR A 43 23.68 38.16 4.71
N GLU A 44 24.92 37.68 4.73
CA GLU A 44 25.24 36.31 4.31
C GLU A 44 24.55 35.26 5.19
N LEU A 45 24.47 35.50 6.50
CA LEU A 45 23.75 34.62 7.43
C LEU A 45 22.24 34.60 7.17
N GLU A 46 21.65 35.75 6.87
CA GLU A 46 20.22 35.84 6.52
C GLU A 46 19.92 35.15 5.19
N ASP A 47 20.79 35.31 4.18
CA ASP A 47 20.66 34.64 2.89
C ASP A 47 20.82 33.11 3.03
N PHE A 48 21.85 32.66 3.77
CA PHE A 48 22.04 31.24 4.08
C PHE A 48 20.84 30.63 4.81
N LYS A 49 20.29 31.36 5.79
CA LYS A 49 19.08 30.92 6.51
C LYS A 49 17.88 30.81 5.59
N LYS A 50 17.72 31.75 4.64
CA LYS A 50 16.64 31.72 3.67
C LYS A 50 16.76 30.51 2.75
N ASN A 51 17.96 30.25 2.20
CA ASN A 51 18.22 29.11 1.32
C ASN A 51 17.96 27.78 2.06
N LEU A 52 18.44 27.64 3.30
CA LEU A 52 18.12 26.47 4.13
C LEU A 52 16.62 26.28 4.37
N MET A 53 15.88 27.37 4.54
CA MET A 53 14.44 27.30 4.79
C MET A 53 13.67 26.88 3.54
N GLU A 54 14.14 27.29 2.36
CA GLU A 54 13.64 26.85 1.05
C GLU A 54 13.93 25.36 0.84
N ASP A 55 15.18 24.91 1.05
CA ASP A 55 15.56 23.51 0.96
C ASP A 55 14.72 22.62 1.91
N ILE A 56 14.48 23.07 3.15
CA ILE A 56 13.63 22.35 4.10
C ILE A 56 12.18 22.26 3.60
N LEU A 57 11.69 23.29 2.93
CA LEU A 57 10.33 23.31 2.40
C LEU A 57 10.21 22.31 1.23
N ASP A 58 11.19 22.29 0.35
CA ASP A 58 11.23 21.38 -0.80
C ASP A 58 11.31 19.92 -0.34
N ILE A 59 12.20 19.61 0.62
CA ILE A 59 12.27 18.27 1.22
C ILE A 59 10.94 17.87 1.87
N LYS A 60 10.24 18.80 2.54
CA LYS A 60 8.91 18.51 3.12
C LYS A 60 7.87 18.20 2.05
N ASN A 61 7.91 18.91 0.93
CA ASN A 61 7.01 18.68 -0.20
C ASN A 61 7.30 17.31 -0.83
N GLU A 62 8.57 16.95 -1.06
CA GLU A 62 8.96 15.64 -1.57
C GLU A 62 8.49 14.51 -0.63
N ILE A 63 8.68 14.67 0.69
CA ILE A 63 8.19 13.70 1.68
C ILE A 63 6.65 13.57 1.59
N TYR A 64 5.94 14.68 1.40
CA TYR A 64 4.49 14.66 1.25
C TYR A 64 4.06 13.90 -0.01
N GLU A 65 4.70 14.16 -1.15
CA GLU A 65 4.43 13.48 -2.42
C GLU A 65 4.72 11.97 -2.33
N ILE A 66 5.86 11.59 -1.76
CA ILE A 66 6.22 10.18 -1.54
C ILE A 66 5.17 9.48 -0.67
N ASN A 67 4.69 10.12 0.40
CA ASN A 67 3.66 9.54 1.26
C ASN A 67 2.33 9.36 0.52
N MET A 68 1.97 10.30 -0.35
CA MET A 68 0.78 10.19 -1.21
C MET A 68 0.90 9.02 -2.19
N GLU A 69 2.05 8.88 -2.86
CA GLU A 69 2.32 7.75 -3.76
C GLU A 69 2.29 6.41 -3.05
N LEU A 70 2.87 6.33 -1.85
CA LEU A 70 2.90 5.12 -1.04
C LEU A 70 1.47 4.70 -0.62
N ASN A 71 0.63 5.67 -0.22
CA ASN A 71 -0.77 5.40 0.08
C ASN A 71 -1.54 4.91 -1.16
N ASN A 72 -1.35 5.56 -2.31
CA ASN A 72 -1.97 5.12 -3.57
C ASN A 72 -1.53 3.69 -3.95
N LEU A 73 -0.24 3.37 -3.82
CA LEU A 73 0.27 2.04 -4.10
C LEU A 73 -0.33 0.99 -3.16
N LYS A 74 -0.46 1.32 -1.87
CA LYS A 74 -1.08 0.44 -0.88
C LYS A 74 -2.55 0.17 -1.20
N ASP A 75 -3.29 1.19 -1.63
CA ASP A 75 -4.69 1.06 -2.02
C ASP A 75 -4.83 0.21 -3.29
N ASN A 76 -3.98 0.43 -4.30
CA ASN A 76 -3.96 -0.39 -5.52
C ASN A 76 -3.68 -1.86 -5.22
N ILE A 77 -2.67 -2.16 -4.40
CA ILE A 77 -2.35 -3.54 -3.98
C ILE A 77 -3.54 -4.18 -3.26
N ARG A 78 -4.26 -3.42 -2.44
CA ARG A 78 -5.44 -3.93 -1.75
C ARG A 78 -6.56 -4.28 -2.73
N VAL A 79 -6.87 -3.38 -3.66
CA VAL A 79 -7.89 -3.63 -4.70
C VAL A 79 -7.51 -4.84 -5.55
N ASP A 80 -6.26 -4.96 -5.97
CA ASP A 80 -5.79 -6.09 -6.77
C ASP A 80 -5.92 -7.42 -6.01
N ASN A 81 -5.59 -7.43 -4.72
CA ASN A 81 -5.77 -8.63 -3.88
C ASN A 81 -7.24 -9.00 -3.70
N ASP A 82 -8.13 -8.03 -3.46
CA ASP A 82 -9.56 -8.26 -3.32
C ASP A 82 -10.15 -8.80 -4.64
N LEU A 83 -9.70 -8.29 -5.79
CA LEU A 83 -10.08 -8.80 -7.11
C LEU A 83 -9.58 -10.23 -7.34
N ILE A 84 -8.32 -10.52 -7.01
CA ILE A 84 -7.76 -11.88 -7.13
C ILE A 84 -8.55 -12.88 -6.27
N ILE A 85 -8.87 -12.52 -5.03
CA ILE A 85 -9.67 -13.36 -4.13
C ILE A 85 -11.05 -13.63 -4.75
N SER A 86 -11.74 -12.60 -5.24
CA SER A 86 -13.07 -12.75 -5.86
C SER A 86 -13.05 -13.67 -7.10
N ILE A 87 -11.97 -13.61 -7.90
CA ILE A 87 -11.80 -14.47 -9.08
C ILE A 87 -11.54 -15.91 -8.64
N LEU A 88 -10.74 -16.13 -7.60
CA LEU A 88 -10.45 -17.46 -7.07
C LEU A 88 -11.70 -18.11 -6.49
N GLU A 89 -12.49 -17.37 -5.71
CA GLU A 89 -13.76 -17.85 -5.14
C GLU A 89 -14.75 -18.23 -6.23
N LYS A 90 -14.95 -17.36 -7.23
CA LYS A 90 -15.84 -17.64 -8.36
C LYS A 90 -15.43 -18.89 -9.14
N ASN A 91 -14.13 -19.05 -9.43
CA ASN A 91 -13.62 -20.22 -10.13
C ASN A 91 -13.80 -21.51 -9.31
N TYR A 92 -13.70 -21.42 -7.98
CA TYR A 92 -13.91 -22.57 -7.10
C TYR A 92 -15.39 -22.98 -7.10
N GLU A 93 -16.31 -22.03 -7.00
CA GLU A 93 -17.76 -22.29 -7.07
C GLU A 93 -18.17 -22.87 -8.43
N GLU A 94 -17.69 -22.32 -9.54
CA GLU A 94 -17.98 -22.85 -10.88
C GLU A 94 -17.48 -24.28 -11.05
N LYS A 95 -16.28 -24.60 -10.55
CA LYS A 95 -15.77 -25.99 -10.54
C LYS A 95 -16.60 -26.91 -9.66
N ALA A 96 -16.97 -26.48 -8.47
CA ALA A 96 -17.79 -27.28 -7.55
C ALA A 96 -19.17 -27.58 -8.15
N ASN A 97 -19.79 -26.58 -8.77
CA ASN A 97 -21.08 -26.73 -9.44
C ASN A 97 -20.99 -27.65 -10.67
N ALA A 98 -19.95 -27.51 -11.49
CA ALA A 98 -19.74 -28.39 -12.64
C ALA A 98 -19.55 -29.86 -12.22
N VAL A 99 -18.81 -30.12 -11.15
CA VAL A 99 -18.64 -31.49 -10.61
C VAL A 99 -19.97 -32.02 -10.07
N SER A 100 -20.73 -31.21 -9.33
CA SER A 100 -22.05 -31.59 -8.81
C SER A 100 -23.05 -31.90 -9.94
N GLU A 101 -23.08 -31.10 -11.00
CA GLU A 101 -23.93 -31.34 -12.16
C GLU A 101 -23.57 -32.64 -12.89
N ILE A 102 -22.28 -32.95 -13.03
CA ILE A 102 -21.81 -34.20 -13.63
C ILE A 102 -22.23 -35.42 -12.79
N GLU A 103 -22.07 -35.36 -11.47
CA GLU A 103 -22.51 -36.42 -10.57
C GLU A 103 -24.03 -36.62 -10.59
N ASN A 104 -24.79 -35.52 -10.61
CA ASN A 104 -26.26 -35.55 -10.72
C ASN A 104 -26.73 -36.10 -12.08
N PHE A 105 -26.03 -35.76 -13.17
CA PHE A 105 -26.34 -36.31 -14.48
C PHE A 105 -26.00 -37.81 -14.56
N ALA A 106 -24.84 -38.22 -14.02
CA ALA A 106 -24.43 -39.62 -13.97
C ALA A 106 -25.39 -40.47 -13.12
N SER A 107 -25.85 -39.96 -11.98
CA SER A 107 -26.83 -40.64 -11.14
C SER A 107 -28.20 -40.76 -11.83
N THR A 108 -28.66 -39.69 -12.50
CA THR A 108 -29.90 -39.70 -13.30
C THR A 108 -29.82 -40.67 -14.48
N LEU A 109 -28.69 -40.72 -15.18
CA LEU A 109 -28.47 -41.66 -16.27
C LEU A 109 -28.47 -43.11 -15.79
N ASN A 110 -27.82 -43.38 -14.66
CA ASN A 110 -27.79 -44.70 -14.03
C ASN A 110 -29.18 -45.14 -13.56
N TYR A 111 -29.95 -44.22 -12.98
CA TYR A 111 -31.34 -44.47 -12.60
C TYR A 111 -32.21 -44.79 -13.81
N ASN A 112 -32.11 -44.00 -14.89
CA ASN A 112 -32.83 -44.27 -16.14
C ASN A 112 -32.44 -45.61 -16.77
N LYS A 113 -31.15 -45.99 -16.72
CA LYS A 113 -30.67 -47.30 -17.18
C LYS A 113 -31.22 -48.43 -16.31
N PHE A 114 -31.31 -48.22 -15.00
CA PHE A 114 -31.92 -49.16 -14.06
C PHE A 114 -33.42 -49.35 -14.33
N LEU A 115 -34.17 -48.27 -14.56
CA LEU A 115 -35.60 -48.33 -14.92
C LEU A 115 -35.81 -49.10 -16.23
N LYS A 116 -35.02 -48.81 -17.27
CA LYS A 116 -35.10 -49.54 -18.55
C LYS A 116 -34.82 -51.02 -18.40
N LYS A 117 -33.79 -51.40 -17.63
CA LYS A 117 -33.42 -52.80 -17.41
C LYS A 117 -34.48 -53.58 -16.62
N ASN A 118 -35.26 -52.89 -15.80
CA ASN A 118 -36.27 -53.48 -14.93
C ASN A 118 -37.70 -53.10 -15.32
N HIS A 119 -37.91 -52.64 -16.56
CA HIS A 119 -39.20 -52.14 -17.03
C HIS A 119 -40.32 -53.15 -16.83
N ASP A 120 -40.07 -54.42 -17.16
CA ASP A 120 -41.04 -55.52 -17.04
C ASP A 120 -41.50 -55.75 -15.59
N ILE A 121 -40.60 -55.57 -14.61
CA ILE A 121 -40.94 -55.68 -13.18
C ILE A 121 -41.85 -54.51 -12.78
N ILE A 122 -41.52 -53.31 -13.25
CA ILE A 122 -42.24 -52.07 -12.92
C ILE A 122 -43.63 -52.08 -13.55
N GLU A 123 -43.76 -52.49 -14.81
CA GLU A 123 -45.03 -52.58 -15.53
C GLU A 123 -45.99 -53.58 -14.86
N LEU A 124 -45.50 -54.78 -14.51
CA LEU A 124 -46.31 -55.77 -13.82
C LEU A 124 -46.71 -55.32 -12.40
N TYR A 125 -45.85 -54.57 -11.73
CA TYR A 125 -46.17 -53.97 -10.44
C TYR A 125 -47.23 -52.86 -10.55
N GLN A 126 -47.13 -51.99 -11.57
CA GLN A 126 -48.15 -50.97 -11.88
C GLN A 126 -49.51 -51.60 -12.23
N ALA A 127 -49.51 -52.80 -12.81
CA ALA A 127 -50.71 -53.61 -13.03
C ALA A 127 -51.26 -54.31 -11.76
N ASN A 128 -50.86 -53.85 -10.56
CA ASN A 128 -51.26 -54.37 -9.24
C ASN A 128 -50.98 -55.88 -9.03
N LYS A 129 -49.89 -56.40 -9.60
CA LYS A 129 -49.47 -57.79 -9.37
C LYS A 129 -48.58 -57.90 -8.12
N ASN A 130 -48.75 -58.99 -7.38
CA ASN A 130 -47.93 -59.31 -6.21
C ASN A 130 -46.48 -59.65 -6.65
N PRO A 131 -45.43 -59.17 -5.94
CA PRO A 131 -44.03 -59.58 -6.13
C PRO A 131 -43.79 -61.07 -6.40
N GLU A 132 -44.49 -61.97 -5.72
CA GLU A 132 -44.38 -63.42 -5.90
C GLU A 132 -44.82 -63.87 -7.31
N TYR A 133 -45.89 -63.26 -7.81
CA TYR A 133 -46.39 -63.50 -9.15
C TYR A 133 -45.44 -62.95 -10.21
N ILE A 134 -44.87 -61.76 -9.98
CA ILE A 134 -43.91 -61.11 -10.88
C ILE A 134 -42.64 -61.96 -11.00
N ALA A 135 -42.10 -62.41 -9.86
CA ALA A 135 -40.92 -63.27 -9.78
C ALA A 135 -41.11 -64.56 -10.58
N LYS A 136 -42.27 -65.22 -10.40
CA LYS A 136 -42.62 -66.44 -11.14
C LYS A 136 -42.80 -66.18 -12.64
N LYS A 137 -43.41 -65.06 -13.04
CA LYS A 137 -43.67 -64.72 -14.45
C LYS A 137 -42.39 -64.35 -15.20
N LEU A 138 -41.45 -63.67 -14.55
CA LEU A 138 -40.20 -63.21 -15.15
C LEU A 138 -39.01 -64.16 -14.90
N ASN A 139 -39.24 -65.30 -14.26
CA ASN A 139 -38.21 -66.26 -13.84
C ASN A 139 -37.05 -65.59 -13.06
N LYS A 140 -37.42 -64.76 -12.08
CA LYS A 140 -36.50 -64.03 -11.19
C LYS A 140 -36.71 -64.42 -9.74
N SER A 141 -35.75 -64.14 -8.87
CA SER A 141 -35.95 -64.34 -7.43
C SER A 141 -36.93 -63.30 -6.86
N ILE A 142 -37.75 -63.71 -5.88
CA ILE A 142 -38.65 -62.79 -5.15
C ILE A 142 -37.85 -61.63 -4.55
N ARG A 143 -36.66 -61.93 -4.01
CA ARG A 143 -35.75 -60.95 -3.42
C ARG A 143 -35.21 -59.92 -4.42
N GLU A 144 -34.92 -60.31 -5.66
CA GLU A 144 -34.55 -59.35 -6.71
C GLU A 144 -35.72 -58.42 -7.05
N VAL A 145 -36.94 -58.96 -7.18
CA VAL A 145 -38.13 -58.16 -7.47
C VAL A 145 -38.39 -57.16 -6.34
N GLU A 146 -38.31 -57.58 -5.09
CA GLU A 146 -38.46 -56.70 -3.93
C GLU A 146 -37.40 -55.59 -3.88
N MET A 147 -36.13 -55.92 -4.14
CA MET A 147 -35.05 -54.93 -4.20
C MET A 147 -35.29 -53.89 -5.30
N VAL A 148 -35.74 -54.34 -6.48
CA VAL A 148 -36.06 -53.43 -7.59
C VAL A 148 -37.21 -52.50 -7.21
N LEU A 149 -38.31 -53.03 -6.67
CA LEU A 149 -39.47 -52.24 -6.27
C LEU A 149 -39.15 -51.25 -5.15
N LYS A 150 -38.25 -51.61 -4.23
CA LYS A 150 -37.79 -50.71 -3.17
C LYS A 150 -37.02 -49.52 -3.72
N LEU A 151 -36.24 -49.71 -4.78
CA LEU A 151 -35.46 -48.65 -5.44
C LEU A 151 -36.29 -47.75 -6.36
N VAL A 152 -37.45 -48.23 -6.84
CA VAL A 152 -38.37 -47.46 -7.68
C VAL A 152 -39.40 -46.65 -6.86
N LYS A 153 -39.63 -47.03 -5.60
CA LYS A 153 -40.56 -46.34 -4.68
C LYS A 153 -39.95 -45.17 -3.90
N GLN A 154 -38.65 -44.94 -4.01
CA GLN A 154 -37.98 -43.74 -3.49
C GLN A 154 -38.24 -42.56 -4.43
#